data_AF-A0A563C7P7-F1
#
_entry.id   AF-A0A563C7P7-F1
#
_cell.length_a   1.000
_cell.length_b   1.000
_cell.length_c   1.000
_cell.angle_alpha   90.00
_cell.angle_beta   90.00
_cell.angle_gamma   90.00
#
_symmetry.space_group_name_H-M   'P 1'
#
loop_
_entity.id
_entity.type
_entity.pdbx_description
1 polymer ?
#
loop_
_entity_poly.entity_id
_entity_poly.type
_entity_poly.pdbx_seq_one_letter_code
_entity_poly.pdbx_strand_id
1 'polypeptide(L)' 'MSVAVDMKALFEAGVHFGHKTSRWHPKMAPYIHSKRHYDRPTCR' A
#
# COMPACT_ATOMS: atom_id res chain seq x y z
N MET A 1 0.44 27.53 -3.48
CA MET A 1 1.69 26.73 -3.50
C MET A 1 1.40 25.43 -4.22
N SER A 2 1.86 25.27 -5.47
CA SER A 2 1.73 24.01 -6.21
C SER A 2 2.94 23.13 -5.91
N VAL A 3 2.72 22.02 -5.24
CA VAL A 3 3.77 21.04 -4.93
C VAL A 3 3.98 20.17 -6.17
N ALA A 4 5.19 20.21 -6.74
CA ALA A 4 5.59 19.24 -7.74
C ALA A 4 5.85 17.91 -7.02
N VAL A 5 4.99 16.91 -7.27
CA VAL A 5 5.10 15.58 -6.67
C VAL A 5 5.70 14.63 -7.69
N ASP A 6 6.90 14.14 -7.43
CA ASP A 6 7.53 13.08 -8.23
C ASP A 6 7.03 11.70 -7.76
N MET A 7 6.69 10.82 -8.71
CA MET A 7 6.21 9.48 -8.40
C MET A 7 7.28 8.64 -7.70
N LYS A 8 8.56 8.77 -8.09
CA LYS A 8 9.65 8.00 -7.46
C LYS A 8 9.78 8.30 -5.96
N ALA A 9 9.66 9.57 -5.59
CA ALA A 9 9.74 10.02 -4.20
C ALA A 9 8.63 9.40 -3.32
N LEU A 10 7.41 9.23 -3.84
CA LEU A 10 6.31 8.60 -3.10
C LEU A 10 6.52 7.09 -2.86
N PHE A 11 7.16 6.41 -3.81
CA PHE A 11 7.50 5.00 -3.65
C PHE A 11 8.63 4.80 -2.64
N GLU A 12 9.67 5.63 -2.68
CA GLU A 12 10.77 5.59 -1.70
C GLU A 12 10.30 5.92 -0.27
N ALA A 13 9.35 6.85 -0.13
CA ALA A 13 8.72 7.16 1.15
C ALA A 13 7.80 6.02 1.67
N GLY A 14 7.54 4.98 0.88
CA GLY A 14 6.78 3.79 1.33
C GLY A 14 5.26 3.99 1.42
N VAL A 15 4.70 5.01 0.78
CA VAL A 15 3.28 5.40 0.89
C VAL A 15 2.31 4.36 0.28
N HIS A 16 2.84 3.48 -0.58
CA HIS A 16 2.07 2.42 -1.26
C HIS A 16 1.77 1.21 -0.36
N PHE A 17 2.34 1.14 0.85
CA PHE A 17 2.01 0.08 1.81
C PHE A 17 0.80 0.47 2.67
N GLY A 18 -0.21 -0.39 2.66
CA GLY A 18 -1.46 -0.20 3.39
C GLY A 18 -1.68 -1.21 4.52
N HIS A 19 -2.88 -1.18 5.09
CA HIS A 19 -3.33 -2.16 6.07
C HIS A 19 -3.64 -3.52 5.45
N LYS A 20 -3.78 -4.55 6.30
CA LYS A 20 -4.21 -5.89 5.89
C LYS A 20 -5.59 -5.85 5.24
N THR A 21 -5.82 -6.77 4.30
CA THR A 21 -7.07 -6.88 3.53
C THR A 21 -8.33 -7.09 4.37
N SER A 22 -8.22 -7.67 5.57
CA SER A 22 -9.38 -7.84 6.46
C SER A 22 -9.94 -6.54 7.02
N ARG A 23 -9.19 -5.44 6.95
CA ARG A 23 -9.60 -4.12 7.47
C ARG A 23 -9.95 -3.13 6.37
N TRP A 24 -9.99 -3.56 5.11
CA TRP A 24 -10.32 -2.68 4.00
C TRP A 24 -11.82 -2.39 3.96
N HIS A 25 -12.15 -1.12 3.78
CA HIS A 25 -13.52 -0.71 3.46
C HIS A 25 -13.80 -1.00 1.98
N PRO A 26 -14.94 -1.62 1.60
CA PRO A 26 -15.19 -2.07 0.23
C PRO A 26 -15.13 -0.96 -0.83
N LYS A 27 -15.45 0.29 -0.45
CA LYS A 27 -15.32 1.47 -1.32
C LYS A 27 -13.88 1.81 -1.74
N MET A 28 -12.88 1.23 -1.09
CA MET A 28 -11.46 1.46 -1.40
C MET A 28 -10.95 0.55 -2.53
N ALA A 29 -11.74 -0.43 -2.97
CA ALA A 29 -11.38 -1.36 -4.06
C ALA A 29 -10.78 -0.70 -5.31
N PRO A 30 -11.30 0.41 -5.87
CA PRO A 30 -10.74 1.00 -7.09
C PRO A 30 -9.35 1.64 -6.92
N TYR A 31 -8.90 1.88 -5.68
CA TYR A 31 -7.60 2.51 -5.39
C TYR A 31 -6.52 1.50 -5.01
N ILE A 32 -6.86 0.22 -4.90
CA ILE A 32 -5.96 -0.83 -4.44
C ILE A 32 -5.36 -1.53 -5.64
N HIS A 33 -4.03 -1.44 -5.79
CA HIS A 33 -3.32 -2.07 -6.90
C HIS A 33 -3.17 -3.59 -6.72
N SER A 34 -2.63 -4.03 -5.58
CA SER A 34 -2.40 -5.45 -5.30
C SER A 34 -2.38 -5.74 -3.81
N LYS A 35 -2.67 -7.00 -3.45
CA LYS A 35 -2.61 -7.50 -2.07
C LYS A 35 -1.30 -8.22 -1.86
N ARG A 36 -0.50 -7.76 -0.88
CA ARG A 36 0.70 -8.49 -0.43
C ARG A 36 0.35 -9.31 0.81
N HIS A 37 0.48 -10.64 0.72
CA HIS A 37 0.40 -11.50 1.89
C HIS A 37 1.76 -11.46 2.60
N TYR A 38 1.83 -10.75 3.73
CA TYR A 38 2.94 -10.89 4.68
C TYR A 38 2.71 -12.12 5.55
N ASP A 39 2.47 -13.28 4.93
CA ASP A 39 2.61 -14.53 5.66
C ASP A 39 4.08 -14.91 5.52
N ARG A 40 4.90 -14.35 6.41
CA ARG A 40 6.22 -14.91 6.63
C ARG A 40 5.94 -16.32 7.15
N PRO A 41 6.40 -17.41 6.50
CA PRO A 41 6.36 -18.69 7.19
C PRO A 41 7.17 -18.47 8.46
N THR A 42 6.49 -18.44 9.60
CA THR A 42 7.15 -18.47 10.89
C THR A 42 8.11 -19.65 10.80
N CYS A 43 9.40 -19.39 10.99
CA CYS A 43 10.42 -20.42 10.98
C CYS A 43 9.90 -21.59 11.82
N ARG A 44 9.68 -22.71 11.15
CA ARG A 44 9.63 -24.00 11.82
C ARG A 44 11.00 -24.28 12.42
#